data_AF-A0A9D4JVX6-F1
#
_entry.id   AF-A0A9D4JVX6-F1
#
_cell.length_a   1.000
_cell.length_b   1.000
_cell.length_c   1.000
_cell.angle_alpha   90.00
_cell.angle_beta   90.00
_cell.angle_gamma   90.00
#
_symmetry.space_group_name_H-M   'P 1'
#
loop_
_entity.id
_entity.type
_entity.pdbx_description
1 polymer ?
#
loop_
_entity_poly.entity_id
_entity_poly.type
_entity_poly.pdbx_seq_one_letter_code
_entity_poly.pdbx_strand_id
1 'polypeptide(L)'
;MQNIPKVRKHGNGYIILAPTEAAKSANTIKAQRGTKPKSLCKTSEQVRKEAENAAQKDGRPNPDRFTLLGFNELQVGQYQGQTFHWLAESDISYAAYLVNQMELEGGNTGDNFMNHNKQQLKVKKSFISL
;
A
#
# COMPACT_ATOMS: atom_id res chain seq x y z
N MET A 1 -18.36 -10.30 2.66
CA MET A 1 -17.00 -10.90 2.63
C MET A 1 -16.00 -9.91 3.19
N GLN A 2 -15.23 -10.26 4.23
CA GLN A 2 -14.21 -9.38 4.82
C GLN A 2 -13.09 -9.07 3.79
N ASN A 3 -12.65 -7.82 3.69
CA ASN A 3 -11.56 -7.37 2.80
C ASN A 3 -10.18 -7.73 3.36
N ILE A 4 -9.98 -8.97 3.78
CA ILE A 4 -8.72 -9.43 4.36
C ILE A 4 -7.81 -9.87 3.21
N PRO A 5 -6.63 -9.23 3.03
CA PRO A 5 -5.67 -9.66 2.02
C PRO A 5 -5.28 -11.12 2.26
N LYS A 6 -5.26 -11.92 1.19
CA LYS A 6 -4.84 -13.32 1.25
C LYS A 6 -3.32 -13.41 1.24
N VAL A 7 -2.74 -13.39 2.44
CA VAL A 7 -1.29 -13.56 2.63
C VAL A 7 -0.86 -14.96 2.20
N ARG A 8 0.14 -15.03 1.30
CA ARG A 8 0.69 -16.28 0.80
C ARG A 8 1.50 -17.02 1.86
N LYS A 9 1.31 -18.34 1.94
CA LYS A 9 1.97 -19.21 2.90
C LYS A 9 2.53 -20.45 2.20
N HIS A 10 3.66 -20.94 2.68
CA HIS A 10 4.18 -22.26 2.34
C HIS A 10 3.29 -23.35 2.98
N GLY A 11 3.42 -24.59 2.52
CA GLY A 11 2.65 -25.73 3.06
C GLY A 11 2.92 -26.01 4.55
N ASN A 12 4.04 -25.52 5.09
CA ASN A 12 4.40 -25.57 6.51
C ASN A 12 3.88 -24.36 7.33
N GLY A 13 3.04 -23.51 6.73
CA GLY A 13 2.40 -22.38 7.41
C GLY A 13 3.22 -21.09 7.46
N TYR A 14 4.51 -21.10 7.08
CA TYR A 14 5.34 -19.90 7.04
C TYR A 14 4.90 -18.93 5.93
N ILE A 15 4.96 -17.63 6.21
CA ILE A 15 4.62 -16.59 5.24
C ILE A 15 5.65 -16.55 4.12
N ILE A 16 5.18 -16.46 2.88
CA ILE A 16 6.05 -16.30 1.71
C ILE A 16 6.38 -14.82 1.54
N LEU A 17 7.63 -14.47 1.85
CA LEU A 17 8.16 -13.12 1.73
C LEU A 17 8.54 -12.76 0.28
N ALA A 18 8.87 -13.75 -0.55
CA ALA A 18 9.28 -13.49 -1.93
C ALA A 18 8.13 -12.86 -2.76
N PRO A 19 8.38 -11.81 -3.56
CA PRO A 19 7.35 -11.18 -4.40
C PRO A 19 6.78 -12.16 -5.43
N THR A 20 5.51 -11.99 -5.79
CA THR A 20 4.89 -12.71 -6.92
C THR A 20 5.51 -12.32 -8.25
N GLU A 21 5.33 -13.14 -9.28
CA GLU A 21 5.72 -12.77 -10.65
C GLU A 21 5.04 -11.47 -11.11
N ALA A 22 3.77 -11.27 -10.77
CA ALA A 22 3.06 -10.02 -11.03
C ALA A 22 3.74 -8.81 -10.36
N ALA A 23 4.21 -8.97 -9.11
CA ALA A 23 4.97 -7.92 -8.44
C ALA A 23 6.34 -7.67 -9.09
N LYS A 24 7.05 -8.73 -9.50
CA LYS A 24 8.31 -8.58 -10.24
C LYS A 24 8.08 -7.80 -11.54
N SER A 25 7.09 -8.20 -12.34
CA SER A 25 6.72 -7.52 -13.58
C SER A 25 6.31 -6.06 -13.36
N ALA A 26 5.52 -5.78 -12.33
CA ALA A 26 5.13 -4.40 -11.99
C ALA A 26 6.35 -3.51 -11.70
N ASN A 27 7.33 -4.05 -10.98
CA ASN A 27 8.58 -3.34 -10.70
C ASN A 27 9.40 -3.12 -11.98
N THR A 28 9.52 -4.15 -12.84
CA THR A 28 10.21 -4.04 -14.14
C THR A 28 9.56 -2.99 -15.03
N ILE A 29 8.23 -2.97 -15.14
CA ILE A 29 7.48 -1.97 -15.92
C ILE A 29 7.75 -0.56 -15.38
N LYS A 30 7.78 -0.38 -14.07
CA LYS A 30 8.11 0.92 -13.47
C LYS A 30 9.55 1.33 -13.79
N ALA A 31 10.51 0.41 -13.65
CA ALA A 31 11.90 0.69 -13.97
C ALA A 31 12.09 1.13 -15.44
N GLN A 32 11.35 0.50 -16.36
CA GLN A 32 11.34 0.87 -17.79
C GLN A 32 10.68 2.22 -18.07
N ARG A 33 9.58 2.54 -17.38
CA ARG A 33 8.84 3.79 -17.56
C ARG A 33 9.49 4.99 -16.85
N GLY A 34 10.49 4.75 -16.00
CA GLY A 34 11.08 5.76 -15.15
C GLY A 34 10.14 6.20 -14.02
N THR A 35 10.65 7.06 -13.13
CA THR A 35 9.82 7.67 -12.09
C THR A 35 8.82 8.64 -12.72
N LYS A 36 7.53 8.47 -12.43
CA LYS A 36 6.51 9.45 -12.81
C LYS A 36 6.91 10.84 -12.25
N PRO A 37 6.75 11.91 -13.05
CA PRO A 37 6.84 13.28 -12.56
C PRO A 37 6.00 13.46 -11.29
N LYS A 38 6.53 14.19 -10.29
CA LYS A 38 5.81 14.51 -9.05
C LYS A 38 4.45 15.18 -9.32
N SER A 39 4.32 15.91 -10.43
CA SER A 39 3.07 16.56 -10.88
C SER A 39 1.96 15.59 -11.30
N LEU A 40 2.25 14.31 -11.54
CA LEU A 40 1.27 13.29 -11.93
C LEU A 40 0.78 12.44 -10.75
N CYS A 41 1.19 12.79 -9.54
CA CYS A 41 0.78 12.07 -8.35
C CYS A 41 -0.55 12.62 -7.86
N LYS A 42 -1.35 11.78 -7.20
CA LYS A 42 -2.72 12.09 -6.82
C LYS A 42 -2.80 12.69 -5.42
N THR A 43 -3.71 13.65 -5.22
CA THR A 43 -3.96 14.24 -3.89
C THR A 43 -4.53 13.18 -2.95
N SER A 44 -4.50 13.45 -1.65
CA SER A 44 -5.10 12.54 -0.68
C SER A 44 -6.60 12.39 -0.88
N GLU A 45 -7.27 13.46 -1.29
CA GLU A 45 -8.69 13.51 -1.65
C GLU A 45 -8.97 12.74 -2.94
N GLN A 46 -8.09 12.86 -3.94
CA GLN A 46 -8.21 12.12 -5.20
C GLN A 46 -8.07 10.60 -4.97
N VAL A 47 -7.02 10.18 -4.24
CA VAL A 47 -6.83 8.76 -3.91
C VAL A 47 -8.00 8.23 -3.09
N ARG A 48 -8.49 9.01 -2.13
CA ARG A 48 -9.66 8.62 -1.34
C ARG A 48 -10.91 8.47 -2.20
N LYS A 49 -11.22 9.44 -3.06
CA LYS A 49 -12.39 9.40 -3.93
C LYS A 49 -12.34 8.22 -4.91
N GLU A 50 -11.17 7.93 -5.47
CA GLU A 50 -10.98 6.77 -6.33
C GLU A 50 -11.14 5.46 -5.55
N ALA A 51 -10.63 5.38 -4.33
CA ALA A 51 -10.82 4.22 -3.45
C ALA A 51 -12.29 3.99 -3.10
N GLU A 52 -13.06 5.06 -2.81
CA GLU A 52 -14.51 4.98 -2.56
C GLU A 52 -15.26 4.45 -3.80
N ASN A 53 -14.93 4.96 -4.99
CA ASN A 53 -15.50 4.48 -6.25
C ASN A 53 -15.13 3.02 -6.53
N ALA A 54 -13.88 2.62 -6.26
CA ALA A 54 -13.42 1.25 -6.42
C ALA A 54 -14.14 0.29 -5.46
N ALA A 55 -14.30 0.69 -4.19
CA ALA A 55 -15.05 -0.07 -3.20
C ALA A 55 -16.52 -0.24 -3.60
N GLN A 56 -17.16 0.81 -4.12
CA GLN A 56 -18.54 0.72 -4.65
C GLN A 56 -18.65 -0.29 -5.78
N LYS A 57 -17.72 -0.26 -6.75
CA LYS A 57 -17.67 -1.23 -7.86
C LYS A 57 -17.40 -2.66 -7.39
N ASP A 58 -16.67 -2.83 -6.30
CA ASP A 58 -16.44 -4.12 -5.61
C ASP A 58 -17.66 -4.58 -4.77
N GLY A 59 -18.80 -3.88 -4.85
CA GLY A 59 -20.02 -4.21 -4.11
C GLY A 59 -20.02 -3.75 -2.66
N ARG A 60 -19.21 -2.75 -2.31
CA ARG A 60 -19.07 -2.20 -0.96
C ARG A 60 -19.44 -0.70 -0.96
N PRO A 61 -20.73 -0.36 -0.94
CA PRO A 61 -21.17 1.03 -1.02
C PRO A 61 -20.79 1.87 0.20
N ASN A 62 -20.62 1.23 1.37
CA ASN A 62 -20.24 1.87 2.63
C ASN A 62 -19.04 1.12 3.26
N PRO A 63 -17.82 1.26 2.70
CA PRO A 63 -16.65 0.57 3.24
C PRO A 63 -16.27 1.18 4.59
N ASP A 64 -15.97 0.33 5.58
CA ASP A 64 -15.32 0.79 6.80
C ASP A 64 -13.93 1.39 6.47
N ARG A 65 -13.35 2.09 7.45
CA ARG A 65 -12.06 2.77 7.27
C ARG A 65 -10.95 1.83 6.79
N PHE A 66 -10.85 0.61 7.31
CA PHE A 66 -9.79 -0.33 6.96
C PHE A 66 -9.98 -0.89 5.56
N THR A 67 -11.22 -1.24 5.22
CA THR A 67 -11.61 -1.65 3.88
C THR A 67 -11.22 -0.59 2.87
N LEU A 68 -11.54 0.68 3.13
CA LEU A 68 -11.22 1.79 2.25
C LEU A 68 -9.70 1.99 2.09
N LEU A 69 -8.93 1.90 3.18
CA LEU A 69 -7.47 1.99 3.13
C LEU A 69 -6.85 0.89 2.27
N GLY A 70 -7.46 -0.30 2.21
CA GLY A 70 -7.04 -1.37 1.31
C GLY A 70 -7.16 -1.00 -0.18
N PHE A 71 -8.12 -0.14 -0.54
CA PHE A 71 -8.33 0.35 -1.91
C PHE A 71 -7.49 1.59 -2.24
N ASN A 72 -6.85 2.22 -1.27
CA ASN A 72 -5.99 3.38 -1.53
C ASN A 72 -4.82 2.98 -2.44
N GLU A 73 -4.64 3.74 -3.52
CA GLU A 73 -3.50 3.61 -4.43
C GLU A 73 -2.22 4.16 -3.79
N LEU A 74 -1.16 3.36 -3.82
CA LEU A 74 0.20 3.75 -3.49
C LEU A 74 0.66 4.86 -4.43
N GLN A 75 0.94 6.03 -3.87
CA GLN A 75 1.52 7.14 -4.64
C GLN A 75 3.05 7.09 -4.67
N VAL A 76 3.69 6.24 -3.87
CA VAL A 76 5.14 6.18 -3.71
C VAL A 76 5.69 4.77 -3.91
N GLY A 77 7.02 4.68 -3.98
CA GLY A 77 7.71 3.39 -3.97
C GLY A 77 7.62 2.63 -5.30
N GLN A 78 8.14 1.41 -5.32
CA GLN A 78 8.27 0.60 -6.55
C GLN A 78 6.93 0.06 -7.07
N TYR A 79 5.89 0.09 -6.24
CA TYR A 79 4.53 -0.33 -6.58
C TYR A 79 3.56 0.84 -6.70
N GLN A 80 4.05 2.03 -7.04
CA GLN A 80 3.21 3.19 -7.34
C GLN A 80 2.13 2.83 -8.38
N GLY A 81 0.87 3.17 -8.10
CA GLY A 81 -0.28 2.80 -8.93
C GLY A 81 -0.98 1.51 -8.51
N GLN A 82 -0.43 0.75 -7.57
CA GLN A 82 -1.07 -0.44 -6.98
C GLN A 82 -1.74 -0.10 -5.65
N THR A 83 -2.67 -0.94 -5.20
CA THR A 83 -3.37 -0.73 -3.91
C THR A 83 -2.64 -1.38 -2.74
N PHE A 84 -2.91 -0.92 -1.51
CA PHE A 84 -2.40 -1.59 -0.30
C PHE A 84 -2.86 -3.04 -0.19
N HIS A 85 -4.09 -3.34 -0.61
CA HIS A 85 -4.59 -4.72 -0.64
C HIS A 85 -3.78 -5.58 -1.61
N TRP A 86 -3.57 -5.10 -2.84
CA TRP A 86 -2.75 -5.81 -3.83
C TRP A 86 -1.32 -6.03 -3.33
N LEU A 87 -0.73 -5.03 -2.66
CA LEU A 87 0.62 -5.12 -2.14
C LEU A 87 0.73 -6.21 -1.07
N ALA A 88 -0.23 -6.27 -0.14
CA ALA A 88 -0.22 -7.27 0.94
C ALA A 88 -0.29 -8.72 0.41
N GLU A 89 -0.96 -8.95 -0.72
CA GLU A 89 -1.02 -10.27 -1.38
C GLU A 89 0.22 -10.57 -2.24
N SER A 90 0.75 -9.52 -2.88
CA SER A 90 1.77 -9.66 -3.92
C SER A 90 3.20 -9.60 -3.38
N ASP A 91 3.47 -8.73 -2.42
CA ASP A 91 4.78 -8.55 -1.77
C ASP A 91 4.63 -8.02 -0.34
N ILE A 92 4.36 -8.95 0.58
CA ILE A 92 4.20 -8.63 2.00
C ILE A 92 5.49 -8.13 2.65
N SER A 93 6.66 -8.49 2.10
CA SER A 93 7.95 -8.01 2.59
C SER A 93 8.10 -6.52 2.35
N TYR A 94 7.69 -6.06 1.17
CA TYR A 94 7.68 -4.64 0.86
C TYR A 94 6.63 -3.89 1.68
N ALA A 95 5.45 -4.49 1.92
CA ALA A 95 4.47 -3.91 2.84
C ALA A 95 5.05 -3.71 4.25
N ALA A 96 5.73 -4.73 4.79
CA ALA A 96 6.39 -4.65 6.09
C ALA A 96 7.51 -3.60 6.10
N TYR A 97 8.31 -3.52 5.03
CA TYR A 97 9.32 -2.49 4.86
C TYR A 97 8.71 -1.08 4.90
N LEU A 98 7.60 -0.84 4.18
CA LEU A 98 6.92 0.47 4.19
C LEU A 98 6.46 0.86 5.59
N VAL A 99 5.86 -0.07 6.34
CA VAL A 99 5.44 0.18 7.72
C VAL A 99 6.66 0.50 8.60
N ASN A 100 7.73 -0.28 8.52
CA ASN A 100 8.95 -0.03 9.28
C ASN A 100 9.57 1.34 8.95
N GLN A 101 9.62 1.74 7.67
CA GLN A 101 10.10 3.07 7.28
C GLN A 101 9.20 4.19 7.82
N MET A 102 7.88 4.01 7.83
CA MET A 102 6.95 4.98 8.44
C MET A 102 7.21 5.15 9.95
N GLU A 103 7.52 4.05 10.64
CA GLU A 103 7.85 4.08 12.07
C GLU A 103 9.19 4.77 12.35
N LEU A 104 10.21 4.49 11.53
CA LEU A 104 11.53 5.13 11.64
C LEU A 104 11.46 6.63 11.38
N GLU A 105 10.64 7.05 10.41
CA GLU A 105 10.37 8.47 10.14
C GLU A 105 9.53 9.14 11.24
N GLY A 106 9.05 8.39 12.24
CA GLY A 106 8.22 8.92 13.33
C GLY A 106 6.89 9.51 12.84
N GLY A 107 6.41 9.07 11.67
CA GLY A 107 5.30 9.71 10.96
C GLY A 107 5.63 11.08 10.34
N ASN A 108 6.85 11.60 10.52
CA ASN A 108 7.32 12.83 9.89
C ASN A 108 7.90 12.52 8.52
N THR A 109 7.00 12.37 7.55
CA THR A 109 7.37 12.01 6.18
C THR A 109 7.84 13.23 5.36
N GLY A 110 8.07 14.40 5.97
CA GLY A 110 8.26 15.66 5.25
C GLY A 110 6.98 16.14 4.55
N ASP A 111 6.83 17.46 4.40
CA ASP A 111 5.66 18.06 3.76
C ASP A 111 5.81 18.05 2.24
N ASN A 112 5.48 16.91 1.65
CA ASN A 112 5.25 16.83 0.22
C ASN A 112 4.01 16.00 -0.06
N PHE A 113 3.39 16.32 -1.18
CA PHE A 113 2.13 15.75 -1.61
C PHE A 113 2.14 14.21 -1.77
N MET A 114 3.29 13.64 -2.11
CA MET A 114 3.48 12.19 -2.22
C MET A 114 3.31 11.48 -0.88
N ASN A 115 3.65 12.19 0.19
CA ASN A 115 3.74 11.69 1.53
C ASN A 115 2.45 11.96 2.34
N HIS A 116 1.53 12.79 1.85
CA HIS A 116 0.23 13.02 2.50
C HIS A 116 -0.60 11.73 2.64
N ASN A 117 -0.54 10.81 1.66
CA ASN A 117 -1.19 9.50 1.79
C ASN A 117 -0.51 8.61 2.84
N LYS A 118 0.82 8.73 2.97
CA LYS A 118 1.61 8.02 3.98
C LYS A 118 1.25 8.50 5.39
N GLN A 119 0.93 9.79 5.55
CA GLN A 119 0.47 10.38 6.82
C GLN A 119 -0.93 9.94 7.26
N GLN A 120 -1.78 9.45 6.35
CA GLN A 120 -3.09 8.88 6.73
C GLN A 120 -2.96 7.54 7.48
N LEU A 121 -1.81 6.88 7.38
CA LEU A 121 -1.47 5.68 8.12
C LEU A 121 -0.90 6.10 9.49
N LYS A 122 -1.76 6.18 10.50
CA LYS A 122 -1.32 6.37 11.89
C LYS A 122 -0.62 5.10 12.37
N VAL A 123 0.71 5.11 12.39
CA VAL A 123 1.50 4.01 12.98
C VAL A 123 1.83 4.37 14.42
N LYS A 124 1.46 3.49 15.36
CA LYS A 124 1.83 3.64 16.78
C LYS A 124 3.08 2.81 17.01
N LYS A 125 4.16 3.43 17.52
CA LYS A 125 5.32 2.68 18.03
C LYS A 125 4.82 1.71 19.08
N SER A 126 4.65 0.46 18.70
CA SER A 126 4.50 -0.63 19.64
C SER A 126 5.93 -1.01 19.96
N PHE A 127 6.41 -0.62 21.13
CA PHE A 127 7.67 -1.13 21.65
C PHE A 127 7.55 -2.65 21.69
N ILE A 128 8.14 -3.34 20.72
CA ILE A 128 8.60 -4.70 20.94
C ILE A 128 9.96 -4.51 21.60
N SER A 129 9.95 -4.39 22.94
CA SER A 129 11.15 -4.72 23.71
C SER A 129 11.36 -6.23 23.52
N LEU A 130 12.38 -6.59 22.75
CA LEU A 130 13.02 -7.90 22.85
C LEU A 130 13.67 -8.04 24.23
#